data_AF-A0A1L8MA29-F1
#
_entry.id   AF-A0A1L8MA29-F1
#
_cell.length_a   1.000
_cell.length_b   1.000
_cell.length_c   1.000
_cell.angle_alpha   90.00
_cell.angle_beta   90.00
_cell.angle_gamma   90.00
#
_symmetry.space_group_name_H-M   'P 1'
#
loop_
_entity.id
_entity.type
_entity.pdbx_description
1 polymer ?
#
loop_
_entity_poly.entity_id
_entity_poly.type
_entity_poly.pdbx_seq_one_letter_code
_entity_poly.pdbx_strand_id
1 'polypeptide(L)'
;MKKRLVSVLLCGVITFPALSGQVSIPACDARSGNATVVLAGVKGKWVGFSARAGSGEIIDLPPEKVKGFASFGSGSKIFHFGGNKGVTSVRASTWADFDKKKNLMEDRKDDSGWVSC
;
A
#
# COMPACT_ATOMS: atom_id res chain seq x y z
N MET A 1 -25.63 -10.02 55.83
CA MET A 1 -25.33 -10.64 54.52
C MET A 1 -24.79 -9.58 53.58
N LYS A 2 -23.59 -9.79 53.03
CA LYS A 2 -22.84 -8.91 52.12
C LYS A 2 -23.46 -8.91 50.71
N LYS A 3 -23.62 -7.75 50.08
CA LYS A 3 -23.56 -7.62 48.62
C LYS A 3 -22.86 -6.29 48.27
N ARG A 4 -21.56 -6.37 48.00
CA ARG A 4 -20.81 -5.28 47.35
C ARG A 4 -21.07 -5.42 45.85
N LEU A 5 -21.72 -4.43 45.25
CA LEU A 5 -21.76 -4.29 43.79
C LEU A 5 -20.34 -3.97 43.31
N VAL A 6 -19.69 -4.92 42.66
CA VAL A 6 -18.47 -4.66 41.91
C VAL A 6 -18.92 -4.15 40.54
N SER A 7 -18.85 -2.84 40.33
CA SER A 7 -19.03 -2.24 39.02
C SER A 7 -17.76 -2.52 38.22
N VAL A 8 -17.79 -3.57 37.40
CA VAL A 8 -16.72 -3.86 36.45
C VAL A 8 -16.87 -2.86 35.30
N LEU A 9 -16.11 -1.77 35.38
CA LEU A 9 -15.93 -0.86 34.25
C LEU A 9 -15.04 -1.59 33.23
N LEU A 10 -15.67 -2.35 32.33
CA LEU A 10 -15.02 -2.83 31.12
C LEU A 10 -14.69 -1.58 30.29
N CYS A 11 -13.48 -1.04 30.45
CA CYS A 11 -12.85 -0.24 29.42
C CYS A 11 -12.61 -1.18 28.23
N GLY A 12 -13.67 -1.41 27.45
CA GLY A 12 -13.53 -1.91 26.09
C GLY A 12 -12.70 -0.88 25.36
N VAL A 13 -11.40 -1.18 25.22
CA VAL A 13 -10.56 -0.51 24.23
C VAL A 13 -11.23 -0.82 22.90
N ILE A 14 -12.02 0.11 22.40
CA ILE A 14 -12.48 0.11 21.02
C ILE A 14 -11.20 0.35 20.22
N THR A 15 -10.49 -0.73 19.92
CA THR A 15 -9.49 -0.74 18.88
C THR A 15 -10.27 -0.55 17.59
N PHE A 16 -10.43 0.71 17.16
CA PHE A 16 -10.80 0.96 15.77
C PHE A 16 -9.84 0.13 14.92
N PRO A 17 -10.34 -0.78 14.06
CA PRO A 17 -9.45 -1.54 13.21
C PRO A 17 -8.61 -0.52 12.46
N ALA A 18 -7.30 -0.53 12.71
CA ALA A 18 -6.37 0.35 12.05
C ALA A 18 -6.67 0.25 10.55
N LEU A 19 -7.05 1.37 9.92
CA LEU A 19 -7.43 1.41 8.50
C LEU A 19 -6.53 0.44 7.72
N SER A 20 -7.11 -0.60 7.13
CA SER A 20 -6.39 -1.47 6.20
C SER A 20 -5.74 -0.54 5.17
N GLY A 21 -4.44 -0.67 4.93
CA GLY A 21 -3.73 0.37 4.19
C GLY A 21 -4.20 0.34 2.74
N GLN A 22 -4.79 1.41 2.24
CA GLN A 22 -5.42 1.43 0.92
C GLN A 22 -4.46 1.96 -0.15
N VAL A 23 -4.65 1.49 -1.38
CA VAL A 23 -3.90 1.94 -2.55
C VAL A 23 -4.77 2.05 -3.79
N SER A 24 -4.55 3.10 -4.58
CA SER A 24 -5.17 3.26 -5.89
C SER A 24 -4.23 3.97 -6.86
N ILE A 25 -4.46 3.78 -8.16
CA ILE A 25 -3.69 4.43 -9.23
C ILE A 25 -4.67 5.24 -10.08
N PRO A 26 -4.86 6.53 -9.79
CA PRO A 26 -5.77 7.39 -10.58
C PRO A 26 -5.22 7.74 -11.97
N ALA A 27 -3.92 7.65 -12.18
CA ALA A 27 -3.29 8.04 -13.43
C ALA A 27 -2.03 7.22 -13.71
N CYS A 28 -1.95 6.67 -14.91
CA CYS A 28 -0.72 6.18 -15.51
C CYS A 28 -0.47 6.90 -16.83
N ASP A 29 0.76 7.33 -17.05
CA ASP A 29 1.23 7.90 -18.32
C ASP A 29 2.45 7.11 -18.78
N ALA A 30 2.24 6.20 -19.73
CA ALA A 30 3.30 5.39 -20.31
C ALA A 30 4.34 6.23 -21.09
N ARG A 31 3.95 7.41 -21.61
CA ARG A 31 4.83 8.26 -22.41
C ARG A 31 5.87 8.94 -21.51
N SER A 32 5.44 9.45 -20.36
CA SER A 32 6.37 10.01 -19.37
C SER A 32 6.99 8.95 -18.45
N GLY A 33 6.47 7.72 -18.48
CA GLY A 33 6.96 6.60 -17.68
C GLY A 33 6.58 6.72 -16.20
N ASN A 34 5.42 7.32 -15.91
CA ASN A 34 5.01 7.71 -14.57
C ASN A 34 3.63 7.17 -14.22
N ALA A 35 3.48 6.77 -12.95
CA ALA A 35 2.17 6.48 -12.37
C ALA A 35 2.01 7.25 -11.06
N THR A 36 0.87 7.91 -10.90
CA THR A 36 0.49 8.51 -9.62
C THR A 36 -0.23 7.45 -8.79
N VAL A 37 0.27 7.20 -7.59
CA VAL A 37 -0.27 6.22 -6.64
C VAL A 37 -0.77 6.97 -5.42
N VAL A 38 -2.05 6.82 -5.11
CA VAL A 38 -2.68 7.37 -3.90
C VAL A 38 -2.68 6.29 -2.83
N LEU A 39 -2.29 6.69 -1.62
CA LEU A 39 -2.13 5.83 -0.46
C LEU A 39 -2.89 6.41 0.72
N ALA A 40 -3.62 5.58 1.48
CA ALA A 40 -4.35 6.02 2.67
C ALA A 40 -4.19 5.03 3.82
N GLY A 41 -3.93 5.53 5.04
CA GLY A 41 -3.76 4.66 6.22
C GLY A 41 -2.56 3.71 6.12
N VAL A 42 -1.53 4.08 5.37
CA VAL A 42 -0.36 3.22 5.09
C VAL A 42 0.89 3.54 5.93
N LYS A 43 0.79 4.40 6.94
CA LYS A 43 1.94 4.78 7.78
C LYS A 43 2.57 3.54 8.41
N GLY A 44 3.89 3.38 8.24
CA GLY A 44 4.65 2.24 8.76
C GLY A 44 4.54 0.95 7.94
N LYS A 45 3.66 0.92 6.93
CA LYS A 45 3.49 -0.20 5.99
C LYS A 45 4.46 -0.06 4.81
N TRP A 46 4.57 -1.12 4.03
CA TRP A 46 5.38 -1.15 2.82
C TRP A 46 4.50 -1.03 1.57
N VAL A 47 5.06 -0.44 0.51
CA VAL A 47 4.42 -0.34 -0.80
C VAL A 47 5.31 -1.01 -1.84
N GLY A 48 4.73 -1.88 -2.64
CA GLY A 48 5.33 -2.44 -3.85
C GLY A 48 4.69 -1.84 -5.09
N PHE A 49 5.47 -1.67 -6.15
CA PHE A 49 5.00 -1.18 -7.45
C PHE A 49 5.57 -2.09 -8.55
N SER A 50 4.72 -2.46 -9.50
CA SER A 50 5.12 -3.26 -10.66
C SER A 50 4.61 -2.60 -11.94
N ALA A 51 5.41 -2.65 -13.00
CA ALA A 51 5.00 -2.31 -14.35
C ALA A 51 4.99 -3.59 -15.22
N ARG A 52 4.05 -3.68 -16.16
CA ARG A 52 3.96 -4.77 -17.14
C ARG A 52 4.11 -4.21 -18.55
N ALA A 53 5.07 -4.77 -19.28
CA ALA A 53 5.26 -4.48 -20.70
C ALA A 53 4.28 -5.24 -21.59
N GLY A 54 4.08 -4.77 -22.83
CA GLY A 54 3.28 -5.45 -23.85
C GLY A 54 3.83 -6.83 -24.22
N SER A 55 5.11 -7.09 -23.97
CA SER A 55 5.73 -8.42 -24.07
C SER A 55 5.27 -9.41 -22.98
N GLY A 56 4.60 -8.91 -21.93
CA GLY A 56 4.25 -9.67 -20.73
C GLY A 56 5.32 -9.62 -19.63
N GLU A 57 6.50 -9.05 -19.89
CA GLU A 57 7.54 -8.84 -18.88
C GLU A 57 7.01 -7.98 -17.72
N ILE A 58 7.30 -8.38 -16.48
CA ILE A 58 6.96 -7.65 -15.27
C ILE A 58 8.24 -7.07 -14.66
N ILE A 59 8.25 -5.77 -14.46
CA ILE A 59 9.33 -5.02 -13.84
C ILE A 59 8.86 -4.62 -12.45
N ASP A 60 9.45 -5.22 -11.43
CA ASP A 60 9.20 -4.85 -10.03
C ASP A 60 10.18 -3.76 -9.59
N LEU A 61 9.62 -2.66 -9.06
CA LEU A 61 10.41 -1.59 -8.48
C LEU A 61 10.77 -1.95 -7.02
N PRO A 62 11.90 -1.46 -6.49
CA PRO A 62 12.27 -1.70 -5.10
C PRO A 62 11.15 -1.27 -4.14
N PRO A 63 10.78 -2.12 -3.16
CA PRO A 63 9.70 -1.80 -2.24
C PRO A 63 10.09 -0.65 -1.30
N GLU A 64 9.12 0.19 -0.96
CA GLU A 64 9.34 1.38 -0.15
C GLU A 64 8.56 1.32 1.16
N LYS A 65 9.26 1.55 2.27
CA LYS A 65 8.60 1.74 3.57
C LYS A 65 8.02 3.15 3.67
N VAL A 66 6.73 3.25 3.96
CA VAL A 66 6.03 4.53 4.02
C VAL A 66 6.22 5.18 5.39
N LYS A 67 7.06 6.23 5.42
CA LYS A 67 7.38 6.97 6.65
C LYS A 67 6.56 8.25 6.84
N GLY A 68 6.16 8.88 5.74
CA GLY A 68 5.58 10.23 5.74
C GLY A 68 4.12 10.24 5.30
N PHE A 69 3.20 9.89 6.21
CA PHE A 69 1.77 10.25 6.20
C PHE A 69 1.26 10.17 7.65
N ALA A 70 0.22 10.92 8.01
CA ALA A 70 -0.48 10.70 9.28
C ALA A 70 -1.15 9.31 9.26
N SER A 71 -1.35 8.67 10.42
CA SER A 71 -1.96 7.32 10.50
C SER A 71 -3.37 7.27 9.90
N PHE A 72 -4.04 8.42 9.80
CA PHE A 72 -5.36 8.61 9.18
C PHE A 72 -5.29 9.52 7.94
N GLY A 73 -4.09 9.84 7.45
CA GLY A 73 -3.89 10.71 6.29
C GLY A 73 -3.83 9.93 4.98
N SER A 74 -4.24 10.60 3.91
CA SER A 74 -3.97 10.19 2.53
C SER A 74 -2.81 10.99 1.96
N GLY A 75 -2.13 10.43 0.97
CA GLY A 75 -1.27 11.21 0.10
C GLY A 75 -0.86 10.45 -1.14
N SER A 76 -0.15 11.12 -2.03
CA SER A 76 0.24 10.59 -3.32
C SER A 76 1.75 10.43 -3.43
N LYS A 77 2.17 9.40 -4.16
CA LYS A 77 3.53 9.20 -4.63
C LYS A 77 3.52 9.05 -6.14
N ILE A 78 4.56 9.52 -6.80
CA ILE A 78 4.77 9.26 -8.22
C ILE A 78 5.83 8.17 -8.32
N PHE A 79 5.50 7.08 -9.00
CA PHE A 79 6.45 6.02 -9.33
C PHE A 79 6.91 6.21 -10.76
N HIS A 80 8.23 6.12 -10.96
CA HIS A 80 8.86 6.28 -12.26
C HIS A 80 9.37 4.91 -12.72
N PHE A 81 8.80 4.39 -13.80
CA PHE A 81 9.16 3.07 -14.36
C PHE A 81 10.00 3.16 -15.64
N GLY A 82 10.57 4.34 -15.92
CA GLY A 82 11.44 4.59 -17.07
C GLY A 82 10.63 4.79 -18.34
N GLY A 83 10.65 6.02 -18.89
CA GLY A 83 9.92 6.42 -20.09
C GLY A 83 10.47 5.81 -21.38
N ASN A 84 10.30 4.50 -21.57
CA ASN A 84 10.31 3.74 -22.82
C ASN A 84 10.50 2.27 -22.47
N LYS A 85 9.49 1.40 -22.68
CA LYS A 85 9.58 -0.04 -23.07
C LYS A 85 8.19 -0.68 -23.29
N GLY A 86 7.23 0.06 -23.83
CA GLY A 86 5.90 -0.51 -24.11
C GLY A 86 5.18 -1.02 -22.86
N VAL A 87 5.31 -0.33 -21.72
CA VAL A 87 4.48 -0.59 -20.53
C VAL A 87 3.03 -0.35 -20.90
N THR A 88 2.18 -1.34 -20.64
CA THR A 88 0.74 -1.32 -20.94
C THR A 88 -0.12 -1.28 -19.68
N SER A 89 0.46 -1.64 -18.54
CA SER A 89 -0.25 -1.57 -17.26
C SER A 89 0.71 -1.52 -16.09
N VAL A 90 0.23 -0.99 -14.98
CA VAL A 90 0.94 -0.89 -13.71
C VAL A 90 0.07 -1.38 -12.57
N ARG A 91 0.67 -1.73 -11.45
CA ARG A 91 -0.06 -2.01 -10.20
C ARG A 91 0.74 -1.53 -9.01
N ALA A 92 0.03 -1.25 -7.92
CA ALA A 92 0.61 -0.94 -6.63
C ALA A 92 -0.11 -1.74 -5.55
N SER A 93 0.63 -2.14 -4.53
CA SER A 93 0.10 -2.94 -3.42
C SER A 93 0.72 -2.52 -2.11
N THR A 94 -0.04 -2.63 -1.02
CA THR A 94 0.41 -2.31 0.34
C THR A 94 0.57 -3.58 1.15
N TRP A 95 1.54 -3.60 2.07
CA TRP A 95 1.95 -4.79 2.79
C TRP A 95 2.32 -4.46 4.23
N ALA A 96 2.14 -5.40 5.16
CA ALA A 96 2.55 -5.17 6.56
C ALA A 96 4.07 -5.09 6.66
N ASP A 97 4.78 -5.99 5.97
CA ASP A 97 6.22 -6.14 6.10
C ASP A 97 6.93 -6.49 4.80
N PHE A 98 8.26 -6.40 4.85
CA PHE A 98 9.17 -6.80 3.79
C PHE A 98 10.33 -7.59 4.41
N ASP A 99 10.37 -8.90 4.13
CA ASP A 99 11.45 -9.76 4.55
C ASP A 99 12.67 -9.51 3.65
N LYS A 100 13.64 -8.77 4.18
CA LYS A 100 14.89 -8.44 3.49
C LYS A 100 15.77 -9.65 3.19
N LYS A 101 15.67 -10.74 3.97
CA LYS A 101 16.48 -11.95 3.75
C LYS A 101 15.95 -12.74 2.55
N LYS A 102 14.63 -12.81 2.42
CA LYS A 102 13.96 -13.47 1.29
C LYS A 102 13.76 -12.54 0.08
N ASN A 103 13.88 -11.23 0.28
CA ASN A 103 13.51 -10.19 -0.68
C ASN A 103 12.02 -10.31 -1.09
N LEU A 104 11.13 -10.54 -0.12
CA LEU A 104 9.71 -10.77 -0.34
C LEU A 104 8.82 -9.86 0.51
N MET A 105 7.74 -9.38 -0.10
CA MET A 105 6.69 -8.63 0.61
C MET A 105 5.76 -9.62 1.31
N GLU A 106 5.41 -9.35 2.57
CA GLU A 106 4.62 -10.25 3.42
C GLU A 106 3.36 -9.53 3.96
N ASP A 107 2.28 -10.30 4.14
CA ASP A 107 0.98 -9.82 4.62
C ASP A 107 0.39 -8.65 3.81
N ARG A 108 0.01 -8.90 2.55
CA ARG A 108 -0.67 -7.92 1.70
C ARG A 108 -1.91 -7.35 2.38
N LYS A 109 -2.10 -6.04 2.30
CA LYS A 109 -3.24 -5.30 2.88
C LYS A 109 -4.21 -4.80 1.84
N ASP A 110 -3.71 -4.35 0.70
CA ASP A 110 -4.52 -3.89 -0.42
C ASP A 110 -3.74 -3.96 -1.74
N ASP A 111 -4.47 -3.93 -2.85
CA ASP A 111 -3.94 -4.03 -4.21
C ASP A 111 -4.79 -3.19 -5.15
N SER A 112 -4.16 -2.35 -5.97
CA SER A 112 -4.88 -1.52 -6.93
C SER A 112 -5.48 -2.31 -8.10
N GLY A 113 -5.10 -3.58 -8.25
CA GLY A 113 -5.20 -4.30 -9.51
C GLY A 113 -4.23 -3.77 -10.56
N TRP A 114 -4.24 -4.41 -11.73
CA TRP A 114 -3.55 -3.88 -12.91
C TRP A 114 -4.37 -2.74 -13.52
N VAL A 115 -3.76 -1.57 -13.62
CA VAL A 115 -4.33 -0.38 -14.23
C VAL A 115 -3.62 -0.13 -15.55
N SER A 116 -4.39 -0.01 -16.62
CA SER A 116 -3.84 0.27 -17.94
C SER A 116 -3.20 1.66 -18.01
N CYS A 117 -2.09 1.70 -18.72
CA CYS A 117 -1.47 2.89 -19.28
C CYS A 117 -1.75 2.87 -20.79
#